data_AF-A0A3S5DHS6-F1
#
_entry.id   AF-A0A3S5DHS6-F1
#
_cell.length_a   1.000
_cell.length_b   1.000
_cell.length_c   1.000
_cell.angle_alpha   90.00
_cell.angle_beta   90.00
_cell.angle_gamma   90.00
#
_symmetry.space_group_name_H-M   'P 1'
#
loop_
_entity.id
_entity.type
_entity.pdbx_description
1 polymer ?
#
loop_
_entity_poly.entity_id
_entity_poly.type
_entity_poly.pdbx_seq_one_letter_code
_entity_poly.pdbx_strand_id
1 'polypeptide(L)'
;MVELLAGPLIGDMTSAESLAWDNGAGGLPYGGELILALDPQRFLGAQAPEQLARAETLFMGMQEQGARLPGERRFACRQQSERQGVIISRSLHDEICALRQGG
;
A
#
# COMPACT_ATOMS: atom_id res chain seq x y z
N MET A 1 10.78 -7.41 11.64
CA MET A 1 9.91 -6.41 12.30
C MET A 1 8.47 -6.55 11.84
N VAL A 2 8.17 -6.44 10.54
CA VAL A 2 6.79 -6.62 10.00
C VAL A 2 6.15 -7.91 10.52
N GLU A 3 6.84 -9.04 10.40
CA GLU A 3 6.39 -10.34 10.92
C GLU A 3 5.87 -10.31 12.36
N LEU A 4 6.59 -9.62 13.24
CA LEU A 4 6.26 -9.56 14.66
C LEU A 4 5.05 -8.66 14.93
N LEU A 5 4.93 -7.56 14.18
CA LEU A 5 3.85 -6.57 14.34
C LEU A 5 2.55 -7.03 13.69
N ALA A 6 2.63 -7.68 12.55
CA ALA A 6 1.51 -8.11 11.74
C ALA A 6 1.06 -9.55 12.03
N GLY A 7 1.88 -10.35 12.72
CA GLY A 7 1.51 -11.68 13.21
C GLY A 7 1.31 -11.68 14.74
N PRO A 8 2.32 -12.11 15.54
CA PRO A 8 2.14 -12.37 16.97
C PRO A 8 1.61 -11.20 17.80
N LEU A 9 1.97 -9.95 17.50
CA LEU A 9 1.49 -8.79 18.28
C LEU A 9 -0.04 -8.64 18.24
N ILE A 10 -0.66 -8.96 17.11
CA ILE A 10 -2.12 -8.84 16.93
C ILE A 10 -2.82 -10.21 17.00
N GLY A 11 -2.08 -11.27 17.34
CA GLY A 11 -2.60 -12.64 17.47
C GLY A 11 -2.80 -13.38 16.15
N ASP A 12 -2.17 -12.91 15.06
CA ASP A 12 -2.25 -13.56 13.75
C ASP A 12 -1.03 -14.47 13.48
N MET A 13 -1.14 -15.29 12.44
CA MET A 13 -0.10 -16.21 12.01
C MET A 13 1.13 -15.46 11.49
N THR A 14 2.30 -16.03 11.76
CA THR A 14 3.50 -15.75 10.97
C THR A 14 3.37 -16.38 9.58
N SER A 15 4.13 -15.87 8.62
CA SER A 15 4.28 -16.41 7.26
C SER A 15 4.67 -17.89 7.29
N ALA A 16 5.51 -18.31 8.24
CA ALA A 16 5.91 -19.70 8.39
C ALA A 16 4.75 -20.58 8.87
N GLU A 17 3.96 -20.11 9.83
CA GLU A 17 2.77 -20.81 10.32
C GLU A 17 1.68 -20.87 9.26
N SER A 18 1.46 -19.78 8.51
CA SER A 18 0.52 -19.77 7.38
C SER A 18 0.95 -20.74 6.28
N LEU A 19 2.24 -20.83 5.96
CA LEU A 19 2.72 -21.75 4.94
C LEU A 19 2.60 -23.21 5.40
N ALA A 20 2.91 -23.47 6.67
CA ALA A 20 2.72 -24.79 7.27
C ALA A 20 1.24 -25.20 7.30
N TRP A 21 0.35 -24.23 7.54
CA TRP A 21 -1.10 -24.44 7.49
C TRP A 21 -1.58 -24.73 6.07
N ASP A 22 -1.09 -23.98 5.06
CA ASP A 22 -1.49 -24.15 3.66
C ASP A 22 -1.17 -25.55 3.12
N ASN A 23 -0.11 -26.19 3.64
CA ASN A 23 0.28 -27.57 3.31
C ASN A 23 0.34 -27.85 1.80
N GLY A 24 0.74 -26.84 1.01
CA GLY A 24 0.84 -26.93 -0.44
C GLY A 24 -0.49 -26.86 -1.21
N ALA A 25 -1.58 -26.43 -0.56
CA ALA A 25 -2.86 -26.21 -1.22
C ALA A 25 -2.84 -25.00 -2.18
N GLY A 26 -1.85 -24.10 -2.05
CA GLY A 26 -1.71 -22.92 -2.90
C GLY A 26 -2.77 -21.87 -2.62
N GLY A 27 -3.35 -21.88 -1.41
CA GLY A 27 -4.31 -20.90 -0.94
C GLY A 27 -3.68 -19.53 -0.73
N LEU A 28 -4.53 -18.53 -0.53
CA LEU A 28 -4.06 -17.22 -0.10
C LEU A 28 -3.45 -17.34 1.29
N PRO A 29 -2.25 -16.76 1.53
CA PRO A 29 -1.63 -16.82 2.84
C PRO A 29 -2.52 -16.15 3.88
N TYR A 30 -2.65 -16.79 5.04
CA TYR A 30 -3.17 -16.18 6.25
C TYR A 30 -2.10 -15.26 6.84
N GLY A 31 -2.53 -14.11 7.32
CA GLY A 31 -1.67 -13.15 7.97
C GLY A 31 -2.46 -11.92 8.34
N GLY A 32 -1.83 -11.08 9.14
CA GLY A 32 -2.47 -9.89 9.66
C GLY A 32 -1.92 -8.60 9.07
N GLU A 33 -2.61 -7.51 9.38
CA GLU A 33 -2.18 -6.15 9.04
C GLU A 33 -2.32 -5.28 10.28
N LEU A 34 -1.23 -4.60 10.65
CA LEU A 34 -1.27 -3.55 11.68
C LEU A 34 -1.25 -2.18 11.01
N ILE A 35 -2.31 -1.40 11.21
CA ILE A 35 -2.41 -0.03 10.73
C ILE A 35 -2.16 0.93 11.89
N LEU A 36 -1.16 1.81 11.74
CA LEU A 36 -0.87 2.90 12.67
C LEU A 36 -1.25 4.24 12.05
N ALA A 37 -2.29 4.87 12.59
CA ALA A 37 -2.69 6.22 12.21
C ALA A 37 -2.25 7.20 13.30
N LEU A 38 -1.43 8.17 12.93
CA LEU A 38 -0.90 9.20 13.81
C LEU A 38 -1.51 10.55 13.42
N ASP A 39 -2.13 11.25 14.37
CA ASP A 39 -2.71 12.57 14.16
C ASP A 39 -1.69 13.65 14.54
N PRO A 40 -1.07 14.37 13.57
CA PRO A 40 -0.06 15.39 13.86
C PRO A 40 -0.58 16.48 14.80
N GLN A 41 -1.88 16.80 14.77
CA GLN A 41 -2.48 17.80 15.63
C GLN A 41 -2.43 17.40 17.10
N ARG A 42 -2.57 16.10 17.41
CA ARG A 42 -2.47 15.57 18.78
C ARG A 42 -1.04 15.56 19.32
N PHE A 43 -0.05 15.37 18.46
CA PHE A 43 1.36 15.34 18.89
C PHE A 43 1.98 16.74 18.98
N LEU A 44 1.63 17.62 18.04
CA LEU A 44 2.31 18.90 17.84
C LEU A 44 1.48 20.11 18.29
N GLY A 45 0.17 19.93 18.53
CA GLY A 45 -0.72 21.00 18.97
C GLY A 45 -0.71 22.18 18.01
N ALA A 46 -0.55 23.39 18.54
CA ALA A 46 -0.53 24.63 17.74
C ALA A 46 0.62 24.69 16.71
N GLN A 47 1.67 23.87 16.88
CA GLN A 47 2.83 23.86 15.99
C GLN A 47 2.62 22.98 14.75
N ALA A 48 1.55 22.18 14.68
CA ALA A 48 1.33 21.23 13.58
C ALA A 48 1.42 21.88 12.19
N PRO A 49 0.80 23.04 11.91
CA PRO A 49 0.90 23.68 10.60
C PRO A 49 2.33 24.07 10.22
N GLU A 50 3.10 24.61 11.18
CA GLU A 50 4.49 25.01 10.97
C GLU A 50 5.38 23.79 10.65
N GLN A 51 5.22 22.70 11.40
CA GLN A 51 6.02 21.50 11.18
C GLN A 51 5.66 20.77 9.88
N LEU A 52 4.38 20.77 9.49
CA LEU A 52 3.95 20.27 8.18
C LEU A 52 4.56 21.11 7.04
N ALA A 53 4.56 22.43 7.16
CA ALA A 53 5.22 23.30 6.17
C ALA A 53 6.73 23.03 6.07
N ARG A 54 7.40 22.77 7.20
CA ARG A 54 8.82 22.37 7.20
C ARG A 54 9.05 21.01 6.51
N ALA A 55 8.12 20.07 6.64
CA ALA A 55 8.18 18.80 5.92
C ALA A 55 8.05 19.00 4.40
N GLU A 56 7.18 19.91 3.95
CA GLU A 56 7.09 20.27 2.52
C GLU A 56 8.40 20.87 1.98
N THR A 57 9.08 21.72 2.76
CA THR A 57 10.40 22.23 2.38
C THR A 57 11.43 21.12 2.16
N LEU A 58 11.39 20.06 2.99
CA LEU A 58 12.25 18.89 2.79
C LEU A 58 11.93 18.18 1.46
N PHE A 59 10.66 17.98 1.15
CA PHE A 59 10.25 17.33 -0.11
C PHE A 59 10.63 18.15 -1.34
N MET A 60 10.44 19.48 -1.31
CA MET A 60 10.88 20.37 -2.37
C MET A 60 12.39 20.26 -2.59
N GLY A 61 13.19 20.31 -1.52
CA GLY A 61 14.64 20.18 -1.61
C GLY A 61 15.11 18.83 -2.18
N MET A 62 14.37 17.74 -1.93
CA MET A 62 14.65 16.45 -2.56
C MET A 62 14.37 16.48 -4.07
N GLN A 63 13.25 17.07 -4.48
CA GLN A 63 12.87 17.18 -5.89
C GLN A 63 13.83 18.07 -6.68
N GLU A 64 14.30 19.19 -6.09
CA GLU A 64 15.29 20.08 -6.70
C GLU A 64 16.61 19.35 -7.02
N GLN A 65 16.95 18.32 -6.23
CA GLN A 65 18.11 17.45 -6.48
C GLN A 65 17.84 16.36 -7.54
N GLY A 66 16.65 16.36 -8.15
CA GLY A 66 16.23 15.37 -9.14
C GLY A 66 15.75 14.05 -8.53
N ALA A 67 15.55 13.98 -7.21
CA ALA A 67 14.99 12.78 -6.59
C ALA A 67 13.47 12.70 -6.86
N ARG A 68 12.99 11.49 -7.15
CA ARG A 68 11.55 11.21 -7.27
C ARG A 68 10.96 10.96 -5.88
N LEU A 69 9.84 11.59 -5.57
CA LEU A 69 9.18 11.40 -4.27
C LEU A 69 8.50 10.02 -4.18
N PRO A 70 8.49 9.40 -2.99
CA PRO A 70 7.72 8.19 -2.74
C PRO A 70 6.25 8.38 -3.14
N GLY A 71 5.75 7.53 -4.03
CA GLY A 71 4.35 7.58 -4.49
C GLY A 71 4.09 8.42 -5.73
N GLU A 72 5.02 9.29 -6.16
CA GLU A 72 4.85 10.20 -7.31
C GLU A 72 4.45 9.46 -8.60
N ARG A 73 5.13 8.34 -8.91
CA ARG A 73 4.77 7.48 -10.06
C ARG A 73 3.33 6.97 -9.96
N ARG A 74 2.88 6.56 -8.77
CA ARG A 74 1.51 6.04 -8.57
C ARG A 74 0.48 7.14 -8.76
N PHE A 75 0.75 8.37 -8.30
CA PHE A 75 -0.13 9.51 -8.53
C PHE A 75 -0.24 9.86 -10.02
N ALA A 76 0.89 9.91 -10.73
CA ALA A 76 0.90 10.16 -12.18
C ALA A 76 0.14 9.07 -12.95
N CYS A 77 0.40 7.79 -12.65
CA CYS A 77 -0.33 6.68 -13.26
C CYS A 77 -1.83 6.72 -12.94
N ARG A 78 -2.22 7.10 -11.72
CA ARG A 78 -3.64 7.22 -11.33
C ARG A 78 -4.35 8.28 -12.17
N GLN A 79 -3.75 9.46 -12.31
CA GLN A 79 -4.31 10.53 -13.14
C GLN A 79 -4.44 10.11 -14.61
N GLN A 80 -3.47 9.36 -15.14
CA GLN A 80 -3.56 8.82 -16.49
C GLN A 80 -4.69 7.80 -16.61
N SER A 81 -4.78 6.84 -15.67
CA SER A 81 -5.82 5.81 -15.67
C SER A 81 -7.23 6.38 -15.54
N GLU A 82 -7.42 7.45 -14.77
CA GLU A 82 -8.71 8.15 -14.66
C GLU A 82 -9.16 8.77 -15.98
N ARG A 83 -8.22 9.24 -16.82
CA ARG A 83 -8.52 9.88 -18.11
C ARG A 83 -8.63 8.89 -19.28
N GLN A 84 -7.82 7.84 -19.26
CA GLN A 84 -7.60 6.96 -20.41
C GLN A 84 -8.04 5.51 -20.16
N GLY A 85 -8.46 5.19 -18.94
CA GLY A 85 -8.68 3.82 -18.50
C GLY A 85 -7.37 3.09 -18.18
N VAL A 86 -7.49 1.83 -17.75
CA VAL A 86 -6.34 0.96 -17.48
C VAL A 86 -6.08 0.04 -18.66
N ILE A 87 -4.81 -0.06 -19.07
CA ILE A 87 -4.40 -1.00 -20.11
C ILE A 87 -4.11 -2.35 -19.45
N ILE A 88 -4.84 -3.38 -19.87
CA ILE A 88 -4.62 -4.77 -19.47
C ILE A 88 -4.43 -5.63 -20.72
N SER A 89 -3.79 -6.80 -20.56
CA SER A 89 -3.67 -7.75 -21.68
C SER A 89 -5.04 -8.24 -22.12
N ARG A 90 -5.17 -8.56 -23.40
CA ARG A 90 -6.42 -9.12 -23.93
C ARG A 90 -6.80 -10.43 -23.24
N SER A 91 -5.81 -11.28 -22.95
CA SER A 91 -6.01 -12.54 -22.23
C SER A 91 -6.66 -12.32 -20.86
N LEU A 92 -6.13 -11.39 -20.06
CA LEU A 92 -6.65 -11.09 -18.72
C LEU A 92 -8.08 -10.52 -18.80
N HIS A 93 -8.35 -9.65 -19.77
CA HIS A 93 -9.70 -9.13 -20.00
C HIS A 93 -10.70 -10.26 -20.28
N ASP A 94 -10.33 -11.19 -21.16
CA ASP A 94 -11.21 -12.29 -21.56
C ASP A 94 -11.43 -13.28 -20.40
N GLU A 95 -10.39 -13.57 -19.61
CA GLU A 95 -10.48 -14.37 -18.37
C GLU A 95 -11.46 -13.75 -17.36
N ILE A 96 -11.34 -12.44 -17.07
CA ILE A 96 -12.25 -11.72 -16.17
C ILE A 96 -13.70 -11.76 -16.70
N CYS A 97 -13.87 -11.59 -18.01
CA CYS A 97 -15.20 -11.65 -18.62
C CYS A 97 -15.84 -13.03 -18.53
N ALA A 98 -15.05 -14.11 -18.67
CA ALA A 98 -15.52 -15.49 -18.54
C ALA A 98 -15.96 -15.80 -17.11
N LEU A 99 -15.24 -15.33 -16.09
CA LEU A 99 -15.62 -15.49 -14.68
C LEU A 99 -17.00 -14.89 -14.36
N ARG A 100 -17.40 -13.83 -15.07
CA ARG A 100 -18.71 -13.18 -14.89
C ARG A 100 -19.88 -14.01 -15.43
N GLN A 101 -19.62 -14.97 -16.31
CA GLN A 101 -20.67 -15.79 -16.96
C GLN A 101 -20.86 -17.16 -16.29
N GLY A 102 -19.93 -17.58 -15.43
CA GLY A 102 -19.92 -18.87 -14.74
C GLY A 102 -20.43 -18.84 -13.31
N GLY A 103 -21.18 -17.81 -12.91
CA GLY A 103 -21.80 -17.65 -11.59
C GLY A 103 -23.32 -17.78 -11.65
#